data_AF-A0A1C2AM92-F1
#
_entry.id   AF-A0A1C2AM92-F1
#
_cell.length_a   1.000
_cell.length_b   1.000
_cell.length_c   1.000
_cell.angle_alpha   90.00
_cell.angle_beta   90.00
_cell.angle_gamma   90.00
#
_symmetry.space_group_name_H-M   'P 1'
#
loop_
_entity.id
_entity.type
_entity.pdbx_description
1 polymer ?
#
loop_
_entity_poly.entity_id
_entity_poly.type
_entity_poly.pdbx_seq_one_letter_code
_entity_poly.pdbx_strand_id
1 'polypeptide(L)' 'MGQKVNPVGLRLGINRGWDSVWYAKKQDFGNYLIEDFKIREFIKKNIINSGVSKVMIERSA' A
#
# COMPACT_ATOMS: atom_id res chain seq x y z
N MET A 1 18.55 17.34 18.85
CA MET A 1 18.46 16.88 17.44
C MET A 1 17.19 16.05 17.32
N GLY A 2 16.13 16.57 16.70
CA GLY A 2 14.77 16.00 16.77
C GLY A 2 14.52 14.91 15.73
N GLN A 3 13.83 13.84 16.12
CA GLN A 3 13.36 12.81 15.20
C GLN A 3 12.29 13.40 14.27
N LYS A 4 12.52 13.35 12.96
CA LYS A 4 11.57 13.84 11.96
C LYS A 4 10.56 12.74 11.63
N VAL A 5 9.28 13.09 11.61
CA VAL A 5 8.19 12.17 11.26
C VAL A 5 8.20 11.86 9.75
N ASN A 6 7.64 10.72 9.37
CA ASN A 6 7.48 10.38 7.96
C ASN A 6 6.45 11.33 7.30
N PRO A 7 6.86 12.13 6.29
CA PRO A 7 5.97 13.10 5.64
C PRO A 7 4.87 12.45 4.80
N VAL A 8 4.99 11.16 4.44
CA VAL A 8 3.93 10.41 3.75
C VAL A 8 2.82 10.06 4.73
N GLY A 9 3.17 9.53 5.90
CA GLY A 9 2.21 9.19 6.94
C GLY A 9 1.51 10.42 7.52
N LEU A 10 2.26 11.52 7.75
CA LEU A 10 1.71 12.77 8.26
C LEU A 10 0.62 13.38 7.37
N ARG A 11 0.70 13.15 6.05
CA ARG A 11 -0.20 13.74 5.05
C ARG A 11 -1.34 12.83 4.61
N LEU A 12 -1.37 11.62 5.17
CA LEU A 12 -2.31 10.59 4.79
C LEU A 12 -3.70 10.97 5.30
N GLY A 13 -4.68 11.07 4.40
CA GLY A 13 -6.03 11.57 4.71
C GLY A 13 -6.21 13.09 4.68
N ILE A 14 -5.14 13.87 4.47
CA ILE A 14 -5.23 15.34 4.31
C ILE A 14 -5.10 15.72 2.84
N ASN A 15 -3.94 15.45 2.23
CA ASN A 15 -3.67 15.73 0.82
C ASN A 15 -3.15 14.52 0.03
N ARG A 16 -2.96 13.38 0.70
CA ARG A 16 -2.55 12.12 0.09
C ARG A 16 -3.51 10.99 0.47
N GLY A 17 -3.99 10.26 -0.54
CA GLY A 17 -4.81 9.05 -0.37
C GLY A 17 -4.00 7.80 -0.02
N TRP A 18 -4.72 6.74 0.35
CA TRP A 18 -4.14 5.42 0.61
C TRP A 18 -3.67 4.74 -0.68
N ASP A 19 -2.66 3.88 -0.57
CA ASP A 19 -2.17 3.07 -1.68
C ASP A 19 -2.90 1.72 -1.78
N SER A 20 -3.61 1.31 -0.73
CA SER A 20 -4.55 0.19 -0.73
C SER A 20 -5.88 0.70 -0.20
N VAL A 21 -6.94 0.66 -1.02
CA VAL A 21 -8.28 1.15 -0.67
C VAL A 21 -9.26 -0.01 -0.77
N TRP A 22 -9.52 -0.66 0.36
CA TRP A 22 -10.48 -1.75 0.46
C TRP A 22 -10.96 -1.92 1.91
N TYR A 23 -12.07 -2.62 2.07
CA TYR A 23 -12.63 -2.98 3.37
C TYR A 23 -12.69 -4.49 3.52
N ALA A 24 -12.42 -5.00 4.72
CA ALA A 24 -12.55 -6.42 5.03
C ALA A 24 -13.03 -6.63 6.46
N LYS A 25 -13.65 -7.79 6.70
CA LYS A 25 -13.98 -8.24 8.06
C LYS A 25 -12.69 -8.57 8.82
N LYS A 26 -12.76 -8.50 10.15
CA LYS A 26 -11.60 -8.72 11.04
C LYS A 26 -10.90 -10.06 10.79
N GLN A 27 -11.65 -11.11 10.44
CA GLN A 27 -11.10 -12.43 10.16
C GLN A 27 -10.27 -12.47 8.87
N ASP A 28 -10.69 -11.72 7.84
CA ASP A 28 -10.09 -11.78 6.51
C ASP A 28 -8.99 -10.73 6.30
N PHE A 29 -8.98 -9.67 7.11
CA PHE A 29 -8.05 -8.55 6.99
C PHE A 29 -6.57 -9.00 7.00
N GLY A 30 -6.21 -9.92 7.91
CA GLY A 30 -4.83 -10.41 8.01
C GLY A 30 -4.37 -11.14 6.74
N ASN A 31 -5.25 -11.96 6.17
CA ASN A 31 -4.96 -12.70 4.94
C ASN A 31 -4.79 -11.76 3.75
N TYR A 32 -5.70 -10.79 3.59
CA TYR A 32 -5.63 -9.82 2.51
C TYR A 32 -4.43 -8.89 2.63
N LEU A 33 -4.01 -8.52 3.84
CA LEU A 33 -2.80 -7.72 4.05
C LEU A 33 -1.54 -8.46 3.58
N ILE A 34 -1.43 -9.75 3.92
CA ILE A 34 -0.27 -10.59 3.51
C ILE A 34 -0.28 -10.79 2.00
N GLU A 35 -1.45 -11.00 1.41
CA GLU A 35 -1.60 -11.14 -0.03
C GLU A 35 -1.22 -9.86 -0.78
N ASP A 36 -1.68 -8.69 -0.33
CA ASP A 36 -1.28 -7.39 -0.89
C ASP A 36 0.23 -7.18 -0.85
N PHE A 37 0.89 -7.59 0.24
CA PHE A 37 2.35 -7.51 0.36
C PHE A 37 3.05 -8.37 -0.70
N LYS A 38 2.60 -9.63 -0.86
CA LYS A 38 3.15 -10.56 -1.86
C LYS A 38 2.95 -10.04 -3.29
N ILE A 39 1.78 -9.48 -3.59
CA ILE A 39 1.49 -8.88 -4.90
C ILE A 39 2.47 -7.74 -5.20
N ARG A 40 2.69 -6.83 -4.23
CA ARG A 40 3.63 -5.72 -4.38
C ARG A 40 5.07 -6.20 -4.57
N GLU A 41 5.49 -7.23 -3.85
CA GLU A 41 6.82 -7.83 -3.99
C GLU A 41 7.00 -8.47 -5.38
N PHE A 42 6.01 -9.23 -5.83
CA PHE A 42 6.01 -9.85 -7.16
C PHE A 42 6.11 -8.80 -8.28
N ILE A 43 5.31 -7.72 -8.20
CA ILE A 43 5.36 -6.62 -9.18
C ILE A 43 6.74 -5.95 -9.18
N LYS A 44 7.29 -5.64 -7.99
CA LYS A 44 8.62 -5.04 -7.88
C LYS A 44 9.71 -5.92 -8.46
N LYS A 45 9.61 -7.25 -8.34
CA LYS A 45 10.62 -8.19 -8.84
C LYS A 45 10.55 -8.35 -10.36
N ASN A 46 9.35 -8.41 -10.94
CA ASN A 46 9.19 -8.71 -12.37
C ASN A 46 9.22 -7.46 -13.25
N ILE A 47 8.88 -6.28 -12.71
CA ILE A 47 8.62 -5.06 -13.48
C ILE A 47 9.65 -3.98 -13.10
N ILE A 48 10.93 -4.36 -13.00
CA ILE A 48 12.02 -3.47 -12.59
C ILE A 48 12.33 -2.43 -13.67
N ASN A 49 12.32 -2.84 -14.95
CA ASN A 49 12.74 -1.98 -16.06
C ASN A 49 11.63 -1.05 -16.60
N SER A 50 10.43 -1.13 -16.05
CA SER A 50 9.24 -0.46 -16.62
C SER A 50 8.91 0.88 -15.97
N GLY A 51 9.71 1.34 -14.99
CA GLY A 51 9.54 2.65 -14.37
C GLY A 51 8.24 2.82 -13.57
N VAL A 52 7.79 1.78 -12.86
CA VAL A 52 6.53 1.82 -12.09
C VAL A 52 6.65 2.80 -10.93
N SER A 53 5.85 3.86 -10.95
CA SER A 53 5.88 4.94 -9.94
C SER A 53 5.02 4.64 -8.71
N LYS A 54 3.87 3.98 -8.89
CA LYS A 54 2.91 3.68 -7.81
C LYS A 54 2.10 2.43 -8.13
N VAL A 55 1.87 1.59 -7.11
CA VAL A 55 0.94 0.45 -7.18
C VAL A 55 -0.24 0.74 -6.26
N MET A 56 -1.43 0.87 -6.84
CA MET A 56 -2.68 1.01 -6.11
C MET A 56 -3.44 -0.31 -6.14
N ILE A 57 -3.92 -0.75 -4.98
CA ILE A 57 -4.67 -2.00 -4.83
C ILE A 57 -6.06 -1.67 -4.31
N GLU A 58 -7.07 -2.08 -5.05
CA GLU A 58 -8.47 -1.95 -4.68
C GLU A 58 -9.09 -3.35 -4.70
N ARG A 59 -9.93 -3.64 -3.72
CA ARG A 59 -10.72 -4.89 -3.67
C ARG A 59 -12.18 -4.49 -3.60
N SER A 60 -12.95 -4.93 -4.60
CA SER A 60 -14.41 -4.78 -4.56
C SER A 60 -14.96 -5.72 -3.50
N ALA A 61 -15.80 -5.19 -2.61
CA ALA A 61 -16.56 -5.97 -1.64
C ALA A 61 -17.80 -6.60 -2.29
#